data_AF-A0A5R2N774-F1
#
_entry.id   AF-A0A5R2N774-F1
#
_cell.length_a   1.000
_cell.length_b   1.000
_cell.length_c   1.000
_cell.angle_alpha   90.00
_cell.angle_beta   90.00
_cell.angle_gamma   90.00
#
_symmetry.space_group_name_H-M   'P 1'
#
loop_
_entity.id
_entity.type
_entity.pdbx_description
1 polymer ?
#
loop_
_entity_poly.entity_id
_entity_poly.type
_entity_poly.pdbx_seq_one_letter_code
_entity_poly.pdbx_strand_id
1 'polypeptide(L)'
;MSQLLHPVSRRGLLAGVAATGALIMLHPFSARAQANQAHLRIMETTDIHVNVLPYDYYADKANDTMGLSRTASLIDAVRKEAGNSMLIDNGDLLQGNPMGDYIAYEKGLK
;
A
#
# COMPACT_ATOMS: atom_id res chain seq x y z
N MET A 1 -22.80 -28.03 46.05
CA MET A 1 -21.81 -27.39 45.14
C MET A 1 -22.53 -27.02 43.85
N SER A 2 -23.24 -25.88 43.84
CA SER A 2 -23.93 -25.40 42.63
C SER A 2 -22.98 -24.43 41.92
N GLN A 3 -22.42 -24.85 40.78
CA GLN A 3 -21.56 -23.99 39.99
C GLN A 3 -22.36 -22.84 39.40
N LEU A 4 -21.96 -21.61 39.72
CA LEU A 4 -22.46 -20.37 39.15
C LEU A 4 -21.99 -20.27 37.69
N LEU A 5 -22.77 -20.83 36.77
CA LEU A 5 -22.68 -20.46 35.35
C LEU A 5 -23.08 -18.98 35.27
N HIS A 6 -22.09 -18.09 35.15
CA HIS A 6 -22.36 -16.68 34.88
C HIS A 6 -22.97 -16.58 33.47
N PRO A 7 -24.24 -16.15 33.33
CA PRO A 7 -24.84 -16.02 32.02
C PRO A 7 -24.14 -14.89 31.28
N VAL A 8 -23.53 -15.20 30.12
CA VAL A 8 -22.93 -14.19 29.25
C VAL A 8 -24.03 -13.25 28.77
N SER A 9 -24.00 -12.00 29.24
CA SER A 9 -24.98 -11.00 28.80
C SER A 9 -24.76 -10.65 27.32
N ARG A 10 -25.84 -10.35 26.58
CA ARG A 10 -25.76 -9.88 25.18
C ARG A 10 -24.81 -8.70 25.03
N ARG A 11 -24.81 -7.78 26.01
CA ARG A 11 -23.90 -6.62 26.04
C ARG A 11 -22.44 -7.03 26.19
N GLY A 12 -22.15 -8.02 27.04
CA GLY A 12 -20.81 -8.57 27.20
C GLY A 12 -20.30 -9.25 25.93
N LEU A 13 -21.16 -10.01 25.25
CA LEU A 13 -20.84 -10.62 23.96
C LEU A 13 -20.55 -9.57 22.88
N LEU A 14 -21.45 -8.59 22.72
CA LEU A 14 -21.28 -7.52 21.72
C LEU A 14 -20.03 -6.68 21.98
N ALA A 15 -19.73 -6.35 23.25
CA ALA A 15 -18.53 -5.63 23.61
C ALA A 15 -17.25 -6.44 23.33
N GLY A 16 -17.27 -7.75 23.63
CA GLY A 16 -16.15 -8.65 23.34
C GLY A 16 -15.87 -8.75 21.83
N VAL A 17 -16.92 -8.98 21.02
CA VAL A 17 -16.79 -9.06 19.56
C VAL A 17 -16.29 -7.75 18.96
N ALA A 18 -16.81 -6.61 19.42
CA ALA A 18 -16.35 -5.30 18.95
C ALA A 18 -14.88 -5.05 19.29
N ALA A 19 -14.43 -5.41 20.51
CA ALA A 19 -13.05 -5.24 20.94
C ALA A 19 -12.09 -6.14 20.15
N THR A 20 -12.44 -7.41 19.92
CA THR A 20 -11.62 -8.32 19.11
C THR A 20 -11.57 -7.90 17.64
N GLY A 21 -12.69 -7.45 17.08
CA GLY A 21 -12.75 -6.91 15.71
C GLY A 21 -11.89 -5.67 15.53
N ALA A 22 -11.88 -4.76 16.50
CA ALA A 22 -11.03 -3.58 16.47
C ALA A 22 -9.52 -3.93 16.52
N LEU A 23 -9.13 -4.96 17.27
CA LEU A 23 -7.74 -5.44 17.32
C LEU A 23 -7.28 -6.04 15.99
N ILE A 24 -8.15 -6.75 15.26
CA ILE A 24 -7.84 -7.33 13.94
C ILE A 24 -7.58 -6.24 12.90
N MET A 25 -8.29 -5.11 13.01
CA MET A 25 -8.15 -3.97 12.09
C MET A 25 -6.89 -3.14 12.37
N LEU A 26 -6.26 -3.27 13.54
CA LEU A 26 -5.02 -2.56 13.87
C LEU A 26 -3.80 -3.40 13.48
N HIS A 27 -2.87 -2.79 12.74
CA HIS A 27 -1.56 -3.38 12.47
C HIS A 27 -0.81 -3.70 13.78
N PRO A 28 -0.15 -4.87 13.92
CA PRO A 28 0.45 -5.31 15.18
C PRO A 28 1.48 -4.32 15.77
N PHE A 29 2.23 -3.61 14.91
CA PHE A 29 3.16 -2.59 15.39
C PHE A 29 2.45 -1.33 15.92
N SER A 30 1.29 -0.98 15.37
CA SER A 30 0.45 0.11 15.90
C SER A 30 -0.24 -0.32 17.19
N ALA A 31 -0.69 -1.57 17.30
CA ALA A 31 -1.31 -2.12 18.52
C ALA A 31 -0.33 -2.22 19.70
N ARG A 32 0.97 -2.39 19.41
CA ARG A 32 2.05 -2.50 20.41
C ARG A 32 2.80 -1.19 20.66
N ALA A 33 2.39 -0.08 20.04
CA ALA A 33 3.06 1.20 20.20
C ALA A 33 2.91 1.72 21.65
N GLN A 34 4.01 2.15 22.26
CA GLN A 34 3.98 2.82 23.56
C GLN A 34 3.49 4.28 23.45
N ALA A 35 3.27 4.94 24.59
CA ALA A 35 3.00 6.37 24.62
C ALA A 35 4.09 7.14 23.86
N ASN A 36 3.69 8.07 23.00
CA ASN A 36 4.56 8.84 22.10
C ASN A 36 5.33 8.00 21.06
N GLN A 37 4.89 6.78 20.76
CA GLN A 37 5.42 5.98 19.66
C GLN A 37 4.40 5.87 18.53
N ALA A 38 4.88 5.90 17.30
CA ALA A 38 4.08 5.62 16.10
C ALA A 38 4.82 4.61 15.21
N HIS A 39 4.05 3.81 14.48
CA HIS A 39 4.58 2.98 13.41
C HIS A 39 4.37 3.69 12.08
N LEU A 40 5.44 3.87 11.31
CA LEU A 40 5.44 4.48 9.99
C LEU A 40 6.01 3.47 8.97
N ARG A 41 5.28 3.26 7.88
CA ARG A 41 5.78 2.52 6.72
C ARG A 41 6.31 3.48 5.66
N ILE A 42 7.54 3.27 5.23
CA ILE A 42 8.17 4.01 4.12
C ILE A 42 8.24 3.06 2.93
N MET A 43 7.68 3.48 1.80
CA MET A 43 7.71 2.75 0.52
C MET A 43 8.41 3.62 -0.51
N GLU A 44 9.00 2.97 -1.50
CA GLU A 44 9.80 3.62 -2.52
C GLU A 44 9.51 3.05 -3.90
N THR A 45 9.46 3.91 -4.91
CA THR A 45 9.67 3.55 -6.32
C THR A 45 10.98 4.16 -6.80
N THR A 46 11.62 3.52 -7.77
CA THR A 46 12.89 3.99 -8.35
C THR A 46 12.97 3.55 -9.81
N ASP A 47 13.72 4.29 -10.62
CA ASP A 47 14.08 3.92 -11.99
C ASP A 47 12.87 3.52 -12.85
N ILE A 48 11.76 4.25 -12.68
CA ILE A 48 10.52 3.95 -13.41
C ILE A 48 10.75 4.10 -14.92
N HIS A 49 11.58 5.05 -15.33
CA HIS A 49 11.94 5.30 -16.71
C HIS A 49 10.73 5.42 -17.64
N VAL A 50 9.69 6.12 -17.18
CA VAL A 50 8.44 6.34 -17.91
C VAL A 50 7.68 5.03 -18.22
N ASN A 51 8.02 3.90 -17.60
CA ASN A 51 7.27 2.65 -17.74
C ASN A 51 5.99 2.71 -16.92
N VAL A 52 5.01 3.50 -17.37
CA VAL A 52 3.74 3.72 -16.66
C VAL A 52 2.79 2.54 -16.86
N LEU A 53 2.72 2.00 -18.07
CA LEU A 53 1.83 0.90 -18.45
C LEU A 53 2.61 -0.43 -18.54
N PRO A 54 1.95 -1.59 -18.38
CA PRO A 54 2.55 -2.90 -18.60
C PRO A 54 2.65 -3.20 -20.10
N TYR A 55 3.41 -2.37 -20.81
CA TYR A 55 3.52 -2.42 -22.26
C TYR A 55 4.96 -2.18 -22.70
N ASP A 56 5.48 -3.07 -23.54
CA ASP A 56 6.79 -2.96 -24.16
C ASP A 56 6.63 -2.28 -25.52
N TYR A 57 6.98 -1.01 -25.58
CA TYR A 57 6.90 -0.20 -26.80
C TYR A 57 7.94 -0.59 -27.87
N TYR A 58 8.99 -1.32 -27.51
CA TYR A 58 9.98 -1.79 -28.48
C TYR A 58 9.50 -3.06 -29.19
N ALA A 59 8.87 -3.96 -28.43
CA ALA A 59 8.32 -5.20 -28.96
C ALA A 59 6.86 -5.10 -29.41
N ASP A 60 6.24 -3.93 -29.25
CA ASP A 60 4.84 -3.63 -29.57
C ASP A 60 3.85 -4.65 -28.98
N LYS A 61 4.02 -4.95 -27.67
CA LYS A 61 3.20 -5.95 -26.98
C LYS A 61 3.03 -5.67 -25.49
N ALA A 62 1.98 -6.25 -24.91
CA ALA A 62 1.80 -6.25 -23.46
C ALA A 62 2.95 -6.98 -22.74
N ASN A 63 3.34 -6.46 -21.57
CA ASN A 63 4.36 -7.05 -20.72
C ASN A 63 3.99 -6.90 -19.23
N ASP A 64 3.55 -8.00 -18.63
CA ASP A 64 3.07 -8.03 -17.24
C ASP A 64 4.19 -8.05 -16.18
N THR A 65 5.46 -8.01 -16.58
CA THR A 65 6.58 -7.97 -15.63
C THR A 65 7.00 -6.54 -15.25
N MET A 66 6.39 -5.51 -15.86
CA MET A 66 6.73 -4.10 -15.67
C MET A 66 5.47 -3.21 -15.55
N GLY A 67 5.69 -1.90 -15.42
CA GLY A 67 4.62 -0.89 -15.41
C GLY A 67 4.27 -0.38 -14.01
N LEU A 68 4.34 0.95 -13.84
CA LEU A 68 3.96 1.65 -12.61
C LEU A 68 2.49 1.39 -12.24
N SER A 69 1.60 1.24 -13.22
CA SER A 69 0.18 0.94 -12.96
C SER A 69 -0.03 -0.39 -12.25
N ARG A 70 0.83 -1.39 -12.50
CA ARG A 70 0.82 -2.65 -11.75
C ARG A 70 1.43 -2.47 -10.37
N THR A 71 2.55 -1.78 -10.29
CA THR A 71 3.20 -1.44 -9.01
C THR A 71 2.25 -0.66 -8.09
N ALA A 72 1.41 0.22 -8.63
CA ALA A 72 0.40 0.96 -7.89
C ALA A 72 -0.59 0.04 -7.15
N SER A 73 -1.00 -1.09 -7.77
CA SER A 73 -1.86 -2.07 -7.09
C SER A 73 -1.15 -2.75 -5.91
N LEU A 74 0.17 -2.99 -6.02
CA LEU A 74 0.98 -3.51 -4.91
C LEU A 74 1.15 -2.47 -3.80
N ILE A 75 1.43 -1.21 -4.17
CA ILE A 75 1.52 -0.08 -3.24
C ILE A 75 0.22 0.06 -2.47
N ASP A 76 -0.94 -0.01 -3.12
CA ASP A 76 -2.25 0.11 -2.45
C ASP A 76 -2.54 -1.06 -1.50
N ALA A 77 -2.14 -2.27 -1.85
CA ALA A 77 -2.25 -3.43 -0.95
C ALA A 77 -1.36 -3.24 0.29
N VAL A 78 -0.09 -2.88 0.08
CA VAL A 78 0.90 -2.67 1.14
C VAL A 78 0.54 -1.46 2.00
N ARG A 79 -0.07 -0.41 1.45
CA ARG A 79 -0.58 0.74 2.21
C ARG A 79 -1.66 0.34 3.20
N LYS A 80 -2.59 -0.54 2.80
CA LYS A 80 -3.71 -1.00 3.66
C LYS A 80 -3.25 -1.78 4.89
N GLU A 81 -2.04 -2.34 4.85
CA GLU A 81 -1.47 -3.03 6.00
C GLU A 81 -0.99 -2.07 7.10
N ALA A 82 -0.72 -0.79 6.80
CA ALA A 82 -0.14 0.14 7.77
C ALA A 82 -1.05 1.35 8.04
N GLY A 83 -1.24 1.70 9.31
CA GLY A 83 -2.02 2.89 9.69
C GLY A 83 -1.40 4.22 9.23
N ASN A 84 -0.08 4.33 9.26
CA ASN A 84 0.66 5.48 8.71
C ASN A 84 1.62 4.99 7.63
N SER A 85 1.63 5.64 6.47
CA SER A 85 2.57 5.32 5.41
C SER A 85 2.96 6.54 4.58
N MET A 86 4.16 6.49 4.02
CA MET A 86 4.70 7.45 3.05
C MET A 86 5.21 6.68 1.83
N LEU A 87 5.00 7.24 0.64
CA LEU A 87 5.57 6.75 -0.61
C LEU A 87 6.50 7.83 -1.16
N ILE A 88 7.71 7.43 -1.51
CA ILE A 88 8.73 8.28 -2.11
C ILE A 88 9.07 7.72 -3.49
N ASP A 89 9.41 8.60 -4.42
CA ASP A 89 10.03 8.23 -5.68
C ASP A 89 11.49 8.68 -5.68
N ASN A 90 12.41 7.79 -6.05
CA ASN A 90 13.85 7.99 -5.98
C ASN A 90 14.45 8.53 -7.29
N GLY A 91 13.61 8.94 -8.24
CA GLY A 91 14.05 9.60 -9.47
C GLY A 91 14.08 8.68 -10.69
N ASP A 92 14.65 9.22 -11.77
CA ASP A 92 14.62 8.62 -13.11
C ASP A 92 13.21 8.27 -13.59
N LEU A 93 12.28 9.16 -13.24
CA LEU A 93 10.86 9.04 -13.59
C LEU A 93 10.54 9.51 -15.01
N LEU A 94 11.23 10.54 -15.51
CA LEU A 94 10.78 11.37 -16.64
C LEU A 94 11.36 10.98 -18.02
N GLN A 95 12.34 10.08 -18.06
CA GLN A 95 13.03 9.65 -19.28
C GLN A 95 13.30 8.15 -19.28
N GLY A 96 13.39 7.50 -20.44
CA GLY A 96 13.96 6.15 -20.56
C GLY A 96 13.18 5.13 -21.40
N ASN A 97 12.00 5.47 -21.91
CA ASN A 97 11.29 4.63 -22.88
C ASN A 97 10.65 5.48 -24.01
N PRO A 98 10.17 4.86 -25.10
CA PRO A 98 9.61 5.57 -26.25
C PRO A 98 8.43 6.50 -25.92
N MET A 99 7.66 6.21 -24.86
CA MET A 99 6.59 7.11 -24.42
C MET A 99 7.16 8.41 -23.84
N GLY A 100 8.26 8.33 -23.09
CA GLY A 100 8.98 9.50 -22.61
C GLY A 100 9.50 10.36 -23.76
N ASP A 101 10.13 9.72 -24.75
CA ASP A 101 10.66 10.41 -25.94
C ASP A 101 9.56 11.12 -26.73
N TYR A 102 8.41 10.45 -26.92
CA TYR A 102 7.24 11.03 -27.58
C TYR A 102 6.74 12.29 -26.86
N ILE A 103 6.58 12.23 -25.53
CA ILE A 103 6.15 13.40 -24.74
C ILE A 103 7.19 14.53 -24.81
N ALA A 104 8.47 14.19 -24.73
CA ALA A 104 9.56 15.15 -24.82
C ALA A 104 9.55 15.89 -26.17
N TYR A 105 9.35 15.16 -27.26
CA TYR A 105 9.30 15.70 -28.62
C TYR A 105 8.06 16.57 -28.85
N GLU A 106 6.87 16.07 -28.48
CA GLU A 106 5.59 16.76 -28.76
C GLU A 106 5.36 17.98 -27.86
N LYS A 107 5.77 17.92 -26.59
CA LYS A 107 5.41 18.94 -25.60
C LYS A 107 6.58 19.77 -25.12
N GLY A 108 7.81 19.38 -25.43
CA GLY A 108 9.02 19.96 -24.86
C GLY A 108 9.11 19.67 -23.36
N LEU A 109 9.98 18.75 -22.95
CA LEU A 109 10.43 18.70 -21.56
C LEU A 109 11.37 19.89 -21.37
N LYS A 110 10.92 20.92 -20.63
CA LYS A 110 11.76 22.04 -20.20
C LYS A 110 12.48 21.69 -18.90
#